data_AF-A0A9Q3DJK7-F1
#
_entry.id   AF-A0A9Q3DJK7-F1
#
_cell.length_a   1.000
_cell.length_b   1.000
_cell.length_c   1.000
_cell.angle_alpha   90.00
_cell.angle_beta   90.00
_cell.angle_gamma   90.00
#
_symmetry.space_group_name_H-M   'P 1'
#
loop_
_entity.id
_entity.type
_entity.pdbx_description
1 polymer ?
#
loop_
_entity_poly.entity_id
_entity_poly.type
_entity_poly.pdbx_seq_one_letter_code
_entity_poly.pdbx_strand_id
1 'polypeptide(L)'
;MLKKGWNSIIPYDTLKKDLVDIYPMESILEIMLEKESHHSNRCMQDSFKYAREIWPKIHKPPDFKVGDLVLVSTLNLNNIKSPKKLKYSFEGPLMIIALHGPNAVQPELTSELMNKHPAFPVSLIKTYSSSDKELFKLKNEPPL
;
A
#
# COMPACT_ATOMS: atom_id res chain seq x y z
N MET A 1 -2.91 23.70 8.37
CA MET A 1 -4.00 22.72 8.58
C MET A 1 -4.79 22.58 7.27
N LEU A 2 -4.75 21.41 6.62
CA LEU A 2 -5.44 21.12 5.36
C LEU A 2 -6.94 20.91 5.60
N LYS A 3 -7.81 21.67 4.94
CA LYS A 3 -9.20 21.27 4.70
C LYS A 3 -9.28 20.64 3.31
N LYS A 4 -8.94 19.36 3.21
CA LYS A 4 -9.14 18.54 2.01
C LYS A 4 -10.56 17.97 2.04
N GLY A 5 -11.31 18.18 0.96
CA GLY A 5 -12.47 17.36 0.64
C GLY A 5 -13.86 17.97 0.86
N TRP A 6 -14.08 19.23 0.51
CA TRP A 6 -15.44 19.70 0.22
C TRP A 6 -15.62 19.74 -1.30
N ASN A 7 -16.33 18.74 -1.84
CA ASN A 7 -16.92 18.83 -3.17
C ASN A 7 -18.30 19.44 -2.97
N SER A 8 -18.47 20.71 -3.36
CA SER A 8 -19.79 21.33 -3.32
C SER A 8 -20.69 20.60 -4.32
N ILE A 9 -21.65 19.81 -3.82
CA ILE A 9 -22.73 19.27 -4.64
C ILE A 9 -23.66 20.46 -4.88
N ILE A 10 -23.28 21.30 -5.84
CA ILE A 10 -24.16 22.36 -6.31
C ILE A 10 -24.97 21.74 -7.46
N PRO A 11 -26.30 21.64 -7.33
CA PRO A 11 -27.13 21.02 -8.35
C PRO A 11 -27.21 21.92 -9.58
N TYR A 12 -26.19 21.87 -10.43
CA TYR A 12 -26.13 22.57 -11.73
C TYR A 12 -27.35 22.21 -12.60
N ASP A 13 -27.87 20.98 -12.45
CA ASP A 13 -29.05 20.49 -13.15
C ASP A 13 -30.40 21.05 -12.66
N THR A 14 -30.45 21.81 -11.55
CA THR A 14 -31.70 22.37 -11.01
C THR A 14 -31.95 23.83 -11.39
N LEU A 15 -30.97 24.52 -11.97
CA LEU A 15 -31.17 25.87 -12.51
C LEU A 15 -31.81 25.73 -13.89
N LYS A 16 -33.13 25.97 -13.93
CA LYS A 16 -33.95 25.88 -15.15
C LYS A 16 -33.37 26.77 -16.25
N LYS A 17 -33.06 26.17 -17.41
CA LYS A 17 -32.54 26.83 -18.61
C LYS A 17 -33.54 27.80 -19.29
N ASP A 18 -34.79 27.81 -18.84
CA ASP A 18 -35.91 28.53 -19.46
C ASP A 18 -36.39 29.76 -18.65
N LEU A 19 -35.68 30.17 -17.60
CA LEU A 19 -36.01 31.39 -16.86
C LEU A 19 -35.41 32.60 -17.57
N VAL A 20 -36.26 33.56 -17.94
CA VAL A 20 -35.84 34.89 -18.37
C VAL A 20 -35.01 35.49 -17.23
N ASP A 21 -33.82 36.03 -17.54
CA ASP A 21 -32.96 36.74 -16.59
C ASP A 21 -33.72 37.93 -15.99
N ILE A 22 -34.31 37.75 -14.81
CA ILE A 22 -35.07 38.83 -14.15
C ILE A 22 -34.16 39.60 -13.20
N TYR A 23 -33.01 39.05 -12.77
CA TYR A 23 -32.15 39.70 -11.76
C TYR A 23 -30.64 39.64 -12.05
N PRO A 24 -29.89 40.76 -11.91
CA PRO A 24 -28.45 40.83 -12.19
C PRO A 24 -27.58 39.92 -11.30
N MET A 25 -28.13 39.41 -10.19
CA MET A 25 -27.44 38.48 -9.29
C MET A 25 -27.29 37.07 -9.85
N GLU A 26 -28.15 36.64 -10.79
CA GLU A 26 -28.09 35.29 -11.40
C GLU A 26 -26.82 35.11 -12.24
N SER A 27 -26.48 36.10 -13.06
CA SER A 27 -25.23 36.11 -13.84
C SER A 27 -23.97 36.01 -12.96
N ILE A 28 -23.98 36.67 -11.79
CA ILE A 28 -22.87 36.63 -10.84
C ILE A 28 -22.76 35.24 -10.22
N LEU A 29 -23.89 34.61 -9.88
CA LEU A 29 -23.92 33.26 -9.36
C LEU A 29 -23.42 32.24 -10.40
N GLU A 30 -23.82 32.37 -11.66
CA GLU A 30 -23.34 31.50 -12.75
C GLU A 30 -21.82 31.57 -12.90
N ILE A 31 -21.26 32.79 -12.90
CA ILE A 31 -19.80 33.00 -12.94
C ILE A 31 -19.12 32.38 -11.72
N MET A 32 -19.72 32.52 -10.52
CA MET A 32 -19.20 31.90 -9.30
C MET A 32 -19.22 30.36 -9.40
N LEU A 33 -20.29 29.78 -9.94
CA LEU A 33 -20.43 28.34 -10.13
C LEU A 33 -19.42 27.77 -11.14
N GLU A 34 -19.25 28.46 -12.26
CA GLU A 34 -18.26 28.08 -13.27
C GLU A 34 -16.85 28.13 -12.68
N LYS A 35 -16.53 29.17 -11.91
CA LYS A 35 -15.25 29.32 -11.23
C LYS A 35 -14.98 28.20 -10.22
N GLU A 36 -15.99 27.84 -9.42
CA GLU A 36 -15.91 26.72 -8.45
C GLU A 36 -15.75 25.37 -9.15
N SER A 37 -16.52 25.13 -10.23
CA SER A 37 -16.40 23.91 -11.05
C SER A 37 -15.02 23.80 -11.68
N HIS A 38 -14.50 24.88 -12.26
CA HIS A 38 -13.17 24.88 -12.84
C HIS A 38 -12.07 24.68 -11.77
N HIS A 39 -12.23 25.30 -10.60
CA HIS A 39 -11.29 25.13 -9.49
C HIS A 39 -11.28 23.69 -8.97
N SER A 40 -12.45 23.09 -8.74
CA SER A 40 -12.57 21.70 -8.28
C SER A 40 -11.99 20.71 -9.30
N ASN A 41 -12.28 20.90 -10.59
CA ASN A 41 -11.69 20.11 -11.67
C ASN A 41 -10.15 20.21 -11.67
N ARG A 42 -9.60 21.41 -11.52
CA ARG A 42 -8.15 21.62 -11.42
C ARG A 42 -7.56 20.90 -10.21
N CYS A 43 -8.18 21.04 -9.03
CA CYS A 43 -7.75 20.36 -7.81
C CYS A 43 -7.75 18.83 -7.96
N MET A 44 -8.76 18.27 -8.65
CA MET A 44 -8.80 16.84 -8.97
C MET A 44 -7.68 16.43 -9.92
N GLN A 45 -7.48 17.18 -11.00
CA GLN A 45 -6.41 16.92 -11.98
C GLN A 45 -5.02 16.98 -11.32
N ASP A 46 -4.75 18.00 -10.52
CA ASP A 46 -3.50 18.17 -9.78
C ASP A 46 -3.28 17.01 -8.80
N SER A 47 -4.34 16.56 -8.12
CA SER A 47 -4.27 15.42 -7.20
C SER A 47 -3.97 14.11 -7.92
N PHE A 48 -4.61 13.86 -9.07
CA PHE A 48 -4.33 12.68 -9.90
C PHE A 48 -2.92 12.71 -10.48
N LYS A 49 -2.47 13.88 -10.95
CA LYS A 49 -1.11 14.08 -11.46
C LYS A 49 -0.07 13.80 -10.36
N TYR A 50 -0.25 14.40 -9.19
CA TYR A 50 0.59 14.18 -8.01
C TYR A 50 0.66 12.69 -7.64
N ALA A 51 -0.48 12.01 -7.54
CA ALA A 51 -0.52 10.59 -7.21
C ALA A 51 0.20 9.74 -8.26
N ARG A 52 -0.01 10.00 -9.55
CA ARG A 52 0.62 9.28 -10.66
C ARG A 52 2.14 9.45 -10.66
N GLU A 53 2.65 10.63 -10.32
CA GLU A 53 4.10 10.90 -10.29
C GLU A 53 4.79 10.31 -9.06
N ILE A 54 4.11 10.26 -7.91
CA ILE A 54 4.73 9.86 -6.63
C ILE A 54 4.60 8.38 -6.35
N TRP A 55 3.46 7.77 -6.70
CA TRP A 55 3.23 6.36 -6.47
C TRP A 55 4.37 5.46 -7.00
N PRO A 56 4.84 5.60 -8.27
CA PRO A 56 5.93 4.76 -8.79
C PRO A 56 7.30 5.05 -8.15
N LYS A 57 7.51 6.26 -7.61
CA LYS A 57 8.77 6.62 -6.93
C LYS A 57 8.88 5.92 -5.58
N ILE A 58 7.77 5.81 -4.85
CA ILE A 58 7.70 5.23 -3.51
C ILE A 58 7.46 3.71 -3.58
N HIS A 59 6.59 3.26 -4.48
CA HIS A 59 6.18 1.86 -4.59
C HIS A 59 7.00 1.17 -5.69
N LYS A 60 8.25 0.86 -5.37
CA LYS A 60 9.05 -0.04 -6.21
C LYS A 60 8.71 -1.49 -5.84
N PRO A 61 8.33 -2.33 -6.81
CA PRO A 61 8.13 -3.74 -6.51
C PRO A 61 9.48 -4.34 -6.08
N PRO A 62 9.50 -5.10 -4.98
CA PRO A 62 10.69 -5.86 -4.61
C PRO A 62 10.92 -6.96 -5.66
N ASP A 63 12.17 -7.06 -6.15
CA ASP A 63 12.57 -8.10 -7.10
C ASP A 63 12.99 -9.34 -6.31
N PHE A 64 12.10 -10.33 -6.26
CA PHE A 64 12.36 -11.64 -5.65
C PHE A 64 12.50 -12.69 -6.74
N LYS A 65 13.46 -13.60 -6.59
CA LYS A 65 13.67 -14.71 -7.51
C LYS A 65 13.37 -16.04 -6.85
N VAL A 66 13.00 -17.02 -7.67
CA VAL A 66 12.87 -18.41 -7.23
C VAL A 66 14.25 -18.89 -6.76
N GLY A 67 14.32 -19.48 -5.56
CA GLY A 67 15.56 -19.89 -4.90
C GLY A 67 16.14 -18.88 -3.91
N ASP A 68 15.65 -17.63 -3.87
CA ASP A 68 16.11 -16.67 -2.86
C ASP A 68 15.66 -17.08 -1.45
N LEU A 69 16.51 -16.79 -0.47
CA LEU A 69 16.18 -16.97 0.95
C LEU A 69 15.45 -15.72 1.45
N VAL A 70 14.30 -15.94 2.08
CA VAL A 70 13.45 -14.86 2.59
C VAL A 70 12.92 -15.18 3.98
N LEU A 71 12.65 -14.13 4.73
CA LEU A 71 12.04 -14.17 6.05
C LEU A 71 10.55 -13.84 5.94
N VAL A 72 9.67 -14.65 6.54
CA VAL A 72 8.22 -14.42 6.55
C VAL A 72 7.78 -13.77 7.85
N SER A 73 6.94 -12.74 7.78
CA SER A 73 6.46 -12.03 8.95
C SER A 73 5.44 -12.84 9.76
N THR A 74 5.61 -12.82 11.09
CA THR A 74 4.74 -13.53 12.05
C THR A 74 3.62 -12.64 12.61
N LEU A 75 3.45 -11.42 12.08
CA LEU A 75 2.46 -10.46 12.58
C LEU A 75 1.04 -11.03 12.56
N ASN A 76 0.69 -11.73 11.48
CA ASN A 76 -0.65 -12.31 11.27
C ASN A 76 -0.70 -13.82 11.59
N LEU A 77 0.39 -14.38 12.12
CA LEU A 77 0.50 -15.81 12.44
C LEU A 77 0.26 -16.01 13.95
N ASN A 78 -0.97 -16.40 14.29
CA ASN A 78 -1.38 -16.65 15.68
C ASN A 78 -1.04 -18.07 16.18
N ASN A 79 -0.63 -18.97 15.29
CA ASN A 79 -0.45 -20.40 15.61
C ASN A 79 1.02 -20.78 15.89
N ILE A 80 1.89 -19.79 15.99
CA ILE A 80 3.29 -20.00 16.37
C ILE A 80 3.30 -20.17 17.90
N LYS A 81 3.97 -21.21 18.39
CA LYS A 81 3.88 -21.69 19.78
C LYS A 81 4.37 -20.71 20.85
N SER A 82 4.90 -19.55 20.47
CA SER A 82 5.50 -18.56 21.38
C SER A 82 4.52 -17.46 21.81
N PRO A 83 4.58 -16.99 23.07
CA PRO A 83 3.75 -15.89 23.54
C PRO A 83 4.07 -14.60 22.77
N LYS A 84 3.07 -13.73 22.57
CA LYS A 84 3.13 -12.53 21.70
C LYS A 84 4.35 -11.62 21.95
N LYS A 85 4.90 -11.60 23.17
CA LYS A 85 6.08 -10.79 23.54
C LYS A 85 7.43 -11.46 23.25
N LEU A 86 7.49 -12.79 23.22
CA LEU A 86 8.71 -13.56 22.99
C LEU A 86 8.81 -14.10 21.56
N LYS A 87 7.74 -13.97 20.75
CA LYS A 87 7.78 -14.41 19.36
C LYS A 87 8.71 -13.51 18.53
N TYR A 88 9.53 -14.14 17.70
CA TYR A 88 10.27 -13.42 16.67
C TYR A 88 9.28 -12.78 15.69
N SER A 89 9.60 -11.56 15.24
CA SER A 89 8.74 -10.84 14.27
C SER A 89 8.78 -11.45 12.87
N PHE A 90 9.82 -12.23 12.59
CA PHE A 90 10.02 -12.94 11.35
C PHE A 90 10.47 -14.37 11.64
N GLU A 91 10.03 -15.29 10.82
CA GLU A 91 10.38 -16.69 10.88
C GLU A 91 11.23 -17.08 9.68
N GLY A 92 12.32 -17.79 9.99
CA GLY A 92 13.13 -18.63 9.10
C GLY A 92 13.70 -17.98 7.83
N PRO A 93 14.94 -18.29 7.42
CA PRO A 93 15.27 -18.20 6.01
C PRO A 93 14.51 -19.34 5.29
N LEU A 94 13.44 -18.99 4.61
CA LEU A 94 12.65 -19.89 3.77
C LEU A 94 13.02 -19.68 2.31
N MET A 95 13.14 -20.76 1.55
CA MET A 95 13.46 -20.68 0.13
C MET A 95 12.19 -20.40 -0.67
N ILE A 96 12.26 -19.48 -1.63
CA ILE A 96 11.16 -19.25 -2.57
C ILE A 96 11.06 -20.41 -3.57
N ILE A 97 9.93 -21.10 -3.59
CA ILE A 97 9.63 -22.17 -4.55
C ILE A 97 9.03 -21.58 -5.83
N ALA A 98 8.09 -20.63 -5.70
CA ALA A 98 7.38 -20.07 -6.83
C ALA A 98 6.99 -18.60 -6.59
N LEU A 99 6.80 -17.87 -7.69
CA LEU A 99 6.33 -16.48 -7.69
C LEU A 99 4.94 -16.43 -8.31
N HIS A 100 3.98 -15.87 -7.58
CA HIS A 100 2.61 -15.66 -8.03
C HIS A 100 2.44 -14.19 -8.43
N GLY A 101 2.92 -13.87 -9.63
CA GLY A 101 2.97 -12.51 -10.15
C GLY A 101 3.93 -11.59 -9.35
N PRO A 102 3.80 -10.26 -9.48
CA PRO A 102 4.71 -9.31 -8.84
C PRO A 102 4.45 -9.12 -7.34
N ASN A 103 3.30 -9.56 -6.83
CA ASN A 103 2.82 -9.20 -5.50
C ASN A 103 2.79 -10.35 -4.50
N ALA A 104 2.94 -11.60 -4.95
CA ALA A 104 2.85 -12.76 -4.08
C ALA A 104 3.96 -13.77 -4.36
N VAL A 105 4.44 -14.41 -3.30
CA VAL A 105 5.56 -15.34 -3.30
C VAL A 105 5.14 -16.58 -2.52
N GLN A 106 5.56 -17.73 -3.00
CA GLN A 106 5.35 -19.02 -2.35
C GLN A 106 6.68 -19.55 -1.80
N PRO A 107 6.97 -19.33 -0.50
CA PRO A 107 8.08 -19.98 0.18
C PRO A 107 7.78 -21.44 0.53
N GLU A 108 8.84 -22.21 0.71
CA GLU A 108 8.79 -23.52 1.35
C GLU A 108 8.46 -23.36 2.82
N LEU A 109 7.32 -23.92 3.26
CA LEU A 109 6.85 -23.78 4.62
C LEU A 109 7.34 -24.93 5.52
N THR A 110 7.90 -24.58 6.66
CA THR A 110 8.22 -25.52 7.75
C THR A 110 6.94 -26.03 8.43
N SER A 111 7.05 -27.13 9.19
CA SER A 111 5.92 -27.80 9.88
C SER A 111 5.02 -26.87 10.71
N GLU A 112 5.55 -25.77 11.26
CA GLU A 112 4.77 -24.79 12.03
C GLU A 112 3.79 -23.98 11.15
N LEU A 113 4.14 -23.76 9.88
CA LEU A 113 3.35 -22.98 8.92
C LEU A 113 2.57 -23.82 7.92
N MET A 114 2.74 -25.15 7.90
CA MET A 114 2.05 -26.04 6.94
C MET A 114 0.52 -25.88 6.92
N ASN A 115 -0.09 -25.47 8.04
CA ASN A 115 -1.53 -25.24 8.14
C ASN A 115 -1.98 -23.87 7.56
N LYS A 116 -1.05 -23.08 7.01
CA LYS A 116 -1.33 -21.77 6.41
C LYS A 116 -1.23 -21.82 4.89
N HIS A 117 -1.87 -20.83 4.28
CA HIS A 117 -1.81 -20.68 2.83
C HIS A 117 -0.35 -20.46 2.39
N PRO A 118 0.15 -21.20 1.39
CA PRO A 118 1.56 -21.18 1.02
C PRO A 118 1.97 -19.91 0.27
N ALA A 119 1.04 -19.13 -0.28
CA ALA A 119 1.36 -17.85 -0.91
C ALA A 119 1.22 -16.68 0.07
N PHE A 120 2.27 -15.87 0.18
CA PHE A 120 2.34 -14.67 1.00
C PHE A 120 2.52 -13.43 0.14
N PRO A 121 1.91 -12.29 0.51
CA PRO A 121 2.17 -11.03 -0.16
C PRO A 121 3.59 -10.53 0.11
N VAL A 122 4.20 -9.88 -0.88
CA VAL A 122 5.57 -9.31 -0.80
C VAL A 122 5.77 -8.35 0.37
N SER A 123 4.70 -7.73 0.87
CA SER A 123 4.75 -6.82 2.03
C SER A 123 5.07 -7.52 3.34
N LEU A 124 4.79 -8.83 3.44
CA LEU A 124 5.06 -9.63 4.63
C LEU A 124 6.39 -10.39 4.53
N ILE A 125 7.17 -10.14 3.48
CA ILE A 125 8.40 -10.85 3.17
C ILE A 125 9.57 -9.89 3.25
N LYS A 126 10.67 -10.35 3.81
CA LYS A 126 11.93 -9.62 3.86
C LYS A 126 13.05 -10.48 3.28
N THR A 127 13.92 -9.88 2.46
CA THR A 127 15.12 -10.56 1.96
C THR A 127 16.02 -11.00 3.12
N TYR A 128 16.44 -12.26 3.12
CA TYR A 128 17.39 -12.74 4.11
C TYR A 128 18.81 -12.27 3.74
N SER A 129 19.48 -11.63 4.69
CA SER A 129 20.91 -11.30 4.58
C SER A 129 21.67 -12.19 5.54
N SER A 130 22.57 -13.03 5.02
CA SER A 130 23.51 -13.76 5.86
C SER A 130 24.40 -12.77 6.62
N SER A 131 24.63 -13.06 7.91
CA SER A 131 25.55 -12.26 8.73
C SER A 131 26.99 -12.64 8.37
N ASP A 132 27.88 -11.66 8.25
CA ASP A 132 29.30 -11.92 7.97
C ASP A 132 29.94 -12.75 9.08
N LYS A 133 30.36 -13.97 8.72
CA LYS A 133 30.90 -14.96 9.66
C LYS A 133 32.22 -14.51 10.30
N GLU A 134 32.99 -13.69 9.58
CA GLU A 134 34.29 -13.18 10.05
C GLU A 134 34.12 -12.11 11.12
N LEU A 135 33.09 -11.28 10.98
CA LEU A 135 32.79 -10.16 11.88
C LEU A 135 32.02 -10.61 13.13
N PHE A 136 31.19 -11.65 12.99
CA PHE A 136 30.32 -12.16 14.06
C PHE A 136 30.57 -13.64 14.38
N LYS A 137 31.82 -13.97 14.75
CA LYS A 137 32.27 -15.34 15.04
C LYS A 137 31.44 -16.06 16.10
N LEU A 138 30.84 -15.32 17.04
CA LEU A 138 30.06 -15.83 18.17
C LEU A 138 28.55 -16.04 17.88
N LYS A 139 28.04 -15.64 16.70
CA LYS A 139 26.61 -15.72 16.36
C LYS A 139 26.15 -17.08 15.80
N ASN A 140 27.06 -18.06 15.66
CA ASN A 140 26.77 -19.34 15.03
C ASN A 140 25.98 -20.32 15.93
N GLU A 141 25.69 -19.96 17.17
CA GLU A 141 24.87 -20.79 18.06
C GLU A 141 23.38 -20.46 17.86
N PRO A 142 22.55 -21.42 17.41
CA PRO A 142 21.12 -21.21 17.38
C PRO A 142 20.61 -21.02 18.82
N PRO A 143 19.69 -20.07 19.08
CA PRO A 143 19.05 -19.99 20.38
C PRO A 143 18.28 -21.31 20.63
N LEU A 144 18.58 -21.93 21.78
CA LEU A 144 17.88 -23.10 22.33
C LEU A 144 16.36 -22.88 22.44
#